data_AF-A3TL24-F1
#
_entry.id   AF-A3TL24-F1
#
_cell.length_a   1.000
_cell.length_b   1.000
_cell.length_c   1.000
_cell.angle_alpha   90.00
_cell.angle_beta   90.00
_cell.angle_gamma   90.00
#
_symmetry.space_group_name_H-M   'P 1'
#
loop_
_entity.id
_entity.type
_entity.pdbx_description
1 polymer ?
#
loop_
_entity_poly.entity_id
_entity_poly.type
_entity_poly.pdbx_seq_one_letter_code
_entity_poly.pdbx_strand_id
1 'polypeptide(L)'
;MTTTAETRRRPRGSLVVLIVLVALWAAWLLWFTTAPDTNPGGQCSGLGFGCTLTPHDLAAFAGAIVVAPLSALVVAVTLVVRVVRIGRGSPRTTWDVLLGALLLLVGVLWLIGTVAGSF
;
A
#
# COMPACT_ATOMS: atom_id res chain seq x y z
N MET A 1 -2.18 37.64 -33.52
CA MET A 1 -3.01 36.67 -32.77
C MET A 1 -2.20 35.40 -32.58
N THR A 2 -1.55 35.25 -31.43
CA THR A 2 -0.76 34.05 -31.08
C THR A 2 -1.58 33.22 -30.10
N THR A 3 -2.14 32.13 -30.61
CA THR A 3 -2.83 31.09 -29.85
C THR A 3 -1.81 30.37 -28.97
N THR A 4 -1.80 30.68 -27.68
CA THR A 4 -1.06 29.91 -26.67
C THR A 4 -1.68 28.53 -26.55
N ALA A 5 -1.03 27.53 -27.13
CA ALA A 5 -1.38 26.13 -26.96
C ALA A 5 -1.22 25.75 -25.48
N GLU A 6 -2.33 25.75 -24.76
CA GLU A 6 -2.42 25.31 -23.37
C GLU A 6 -2.00 23.84 -23.29
N THR A 7 -0.76 23.60 -22.89
CA THR A 7 -0.20 22.26 -22.72
C THR A 7 -0.88 21.64 -21.51
N ARG A 8 -2.02 21.00 -21.75
CA ARG A 8 -2.83 20.29 -20.75
C ARG A 8 -2.02 19.11 -20.21
N ARG A 9 -1.13 19.36 -19.24
CA ARG A 9 -0.37 18.32 -18.53
C ARG A 9 -1.39 17.42 -17.83
N ARG A 10 -1.71 16.28 -18.45
CA ARG A 10 -2.52 15.21 -17.85
C ARG A 10 -1.89 14.84 -16.49
N PRO A 11 -2.69 14.60 -15.44
CA PRO A 11 -2.18 14.27 -14.11
C PRO A 11 -1.63 12.83 -14.05
N ARG A 12 -0.57 12.57 -14.81
CA ARG A 12 0.11 11.26 -14.90
C ARG A 12 0.73 10.83 -13.57
N GLY A 13 1.10 11.79 -12.72
CA GLY A 13 1.73 11.50 -11.43
C GLY A 13 0.87 10.62 -10.52
N SER A 14 -0.45 10.83 -10.48
CA SER A 14 -1.35 10.01 -9.65
C SER A 14 -1.41 8.55 -10.09
N LEU A 15 -1.35 8.31 -11.41
CA LEU A 15 -1.39 6.96 -11.98
C LEU A 15 -0.06 6.24 -11.72
N VAL A 16 1.06 6.93 -11.83
CA VAL A 16 2.39 6.39 -11.49
C VAL A 16 2.44 5.97 -10.01
N VAL A 17 1.96 6.83 -9.11
CA VAL A 17 1.91 6.51 -7.67
C VAL A 17 1.07 5.26 -7.40
N LEU A 18 -0.11 5.16 -8.03
CA LEU A 18 -0.96 3.97 -7.88
C LEU A 18 -0.31 2.70 -8.43
N ILE A 19 0.36 2.78 -9.60
CA ILE A 19 1.09 1.63 -10.16
C ILE A 19 2.21 1.20 -9.20
N VAL A 20 2.99 2.14 -8.67
CA VAL A 20 4.07 1.83 -7.73
C VAL A 20 3.52 1.18 -6.46
N LEU A 21 2.39 1.67 -5.95
CA LEU A 21 1.73 1.10 -4.79
C LEU A 21 1.26 -0.34 -5.06
N VAL A 22 0.64 -0.59 -6.22
CA VAL A 22 0.23 -1.95 -6.62
C VAL A 22 1.43 -2.87 -6.78
N ALA A 23 2.52 -2.40 -7.40
CA ALA A 23 3.75 -3.17 -7.56
C ALA A 23 4.38 -3.52 -6.21
N LEU A 24 4.37 -2.58 -5.25
CA LEU A 24 4.84 -2.82 -3.88
C LEU A 24 4.03 -3.92 -3.19
N TRP A 25 2.70 -3.86 -3.26
CA TRP A 25 1.81 -4.88 -2.69
C TRP A 25 2.00 -6.23 -3.36
N ALA A 26 2.12 -6.28 -4.69
CA ALA A 26 2.35 -7.50 -5.42
C ALA A 26 3.70 -8.14 -5.05
N ALA A 27 4.76 -7.34 -4.96
CA ALA A 27 6.09 -7.81 -4.56
C ALA A 27 6.10 -8.34 -3.12
N TRP A 28 5.44 -7.62 -2.20
CA TRP A 28 5.31 -8.08 -0.81
C TRP A 28 4.46 -9.35 -0.70
N LEU A 29 3.33 -9.45 -1.40
CA LEU A 29 2.47 -10.64 -1.38
C LEU A 29 3.19 -11.85 -1.96
N LEU A 30 3.94 -11.66 -3.05
CA LEU A 30 4.78 -12.70 -3.63
C LEU A 30 5.83 -13.17 -2.62
N TRP A 31 6.50 -12.23 -1.94
CA TRP A 31 7.46 -12.57 -0.89
C TRP A 31 6.79 -13.33 0.26
N PHE A 32 5.66 -12.86 0.79
CA PHE A 32 4.92 -13.50 1.87
C PHE A 32 4.51 -14.94 1.54
N THR A 33 3.97 -15.16 0.34
CA THR A 33 3.48 -16.48 -0.12
C THR A 33 4.58 -17.47 -0.50
N THR A 34 5.79 -16.99 -0.79
CA THR A 34 6.94 -17.83 -1.16
C THR A 34 7.97 -17.96 -0.03
N ALA A 35 7.81 -17.21 1.06
CA ALA A 35 8.71 -17.24 2.19
C ALA A 35 8.59 -18.57 2.96
N PRO A 36 9.72 -19.21 3.31
CA PRO A 36 9.70 -20.41 4.15
C PRO A 36 9.20 -20.14 5.57
N ASP A 37 8.44 -21.08 6.13
CA ASP A 37 7.99 -21.08 7.54
C ASP A 37 9.04 -21.60 8.53
N THR A 38 10.25 -21.95 8.05
CA THR A 38 11.30 -22.53 8.88
C THR A 38 12.64 -21.83 8.65
N ASN A 39 13.42 -21.74 9.73
CA ASN A 39 14.76 -21.19 9.67
C ASN A 39 15.77 -22.23 9.15
N PRO A 40 16.70 -21.84 8.27
CA PRO A 40 17.75 -22.75 7.81
C PRO A 40 18.66 -23.17 8.97
N GLY A 41 18.96 -24.47 9.03
CA GLY A 41 19.88 -25.03 10.04
C GLY A 41 19.25 -25.34 11.40
N GLY A 42 17.92 -25.44 11.51
CA GLY A 42 17.25 -25.83 12.75
C GLY A 42 17.29 -24.77 13.85
N GLN A 43 17.51 -23.51 13.48
CA GLN A 43 17.52 -22.40 14.43
C GLN A 43 16.13 -22.21 15.05
N CYS A 44 16.10 -21.87 16.33
CA CYS A 44 14.88 -21.52 17.04
C CYS A 44 14.08 -20.44 16.27
N SER A 45 12.77 -20.66 16.12
CA SER A 45 11.81 -19.73 15.52
C SER A 45 11.02 -18.99 16.61
N GLY A 46 10.94 -17.67 16.54
CA GLY A 46 10.08 -16.85 17.40
C GLY A 46 10.64 -15.48 17.75
N LEU A 47 9.84 -14.67 18.46
CA LEU A 47 10.21 -13.36 19.01
C LEU A 47 10.75 -13.54 20.45
N GLY A 48 12.06 -13.78 20.60
CA GLY A 48 12.70 -14.01 21.92
C GLY A 48 14.24 -13.99 21.90
N PHE A 49 14.87 -13.97 23.08
CA PHE A 49 16.34 -13.93 23.21
C PHE A 49 16.98 -15.19 22.60
N GLY A 50 17.66 -15.03 21.47
CA GLY A 50 18.39 -16.09 20.78
C GLY A 50 17.64 -16.80 19.66
N CYS A 51 16.39 -16.42 19.37
CA CYS A 51 15.60 -16.96 18.27
C CYS A 51 15.52 -15.92 17.14
N THR A 52 15.53 -16.38 15.89
CA THR A 52 15.35 -15.51 14.72
C THR A 52 13.93 -15.68 14.18
N LEU A 53 13.34 -14.60 13.69
CA LEU A 53 12.07 -14.68 12.99
C LEU A 53 12.25 -15.55 11.74
N THR A 54 11.23 -16.37 11.46
CA THR A 54 11.18 -17.09 10.19
C THR A 54 11.07 -16.09 9.04
N PRO A 55 11.52 -16.45 7.82
CA PRO A 55 11.33 -15.61 6.65
C PRO A 55 9.86 -15.21 6.45
N HIS A 56 8.92 -16.12 6.75
CA HIS A 56 7.49 -15.84 6.69
C HIS A 56 7.05 -14.81 7.75
N ASP A 57 7.50 -14.96 9.01
CA ASP A 57 7.20 -13.99 10.08
C ASP A 57 7.82 -12.62 9.80
N LEU A 58 9.00 -12.58 9.20
CA LEU A 58 9.64 -11.35 8.72
C LEU A 58 8.80 -10.66 7.65
N ALA A 59 8.27 -11.41 6.69
CA ALA A 59 7.40 -10.87 5.66
C ALA A 59 6.08 -10.34 6.27
N ALA A 60 5.49 -11.06 7.22
CA ALA A 60 4.32 -10.60 7.97
C ALA A 60 4.61 -9.28 8.71
N PHE A 61 5.72 -9.22 9.44
CA PHE A 61 6.15 -8.07 10.20
C PHE A 61 6.44 -6.85 9.30
N ALA A 62 7.16 -7.06 8.20
CA ALA A 62 7.40 -6.02 7.20
C ALA A 62 6.10 -5.50 6.56
N GLY A 63 5.14 -6.40 6.33
CA GLY A 63 3.80 -6.05 5.84
C GLY A 63 3.08 -5.10 6.80
N ALA A 64 3.06 -5.45 8.09
CA ALA A 64 2.39 -4.69 9.13
C ALA A 64 3.07 -3.33 9.44
N ILE A 65 4.40 -3.30 9.51
CA ILE A 65 5.15 -2.11 9.99
C ILE A 65 5.57 -1.17 8.86
N VAL A 66 5.76 -1.67 7.65
CA VAL A 66 6.28 -0.87 6.54
C VAL A 66 5.23 -0.72 5.46
N VAL A 67 4.77 -1.82 4.88
CA VAL A 67 3.91 -1.79 3.69
C VAL A 67 2.56 -1.13 4.01
N ALA A 68 1.90 -1.54 5.09
CA ALA A 68 0.60 -1.02 5.45
C ALA A 68 0.60 0.49 5.81
N PRO A 69 1.45 1.01 6.72
CA PRO A 69 1.43 2.43 7.06
C PRO A 69 1.89 3.32 5.90
N LEU A 70 2.86 2.88 5.08
CA LEU A 70 3.23 3.62 3.87
C LEU A 70 2.05 3.68 2.88
N SER A 71 1.34 2.58 2.69
CA SER A 71 0.15 2.53 1.84
C SER A 71 -0.93 3.49 2.33
N ALA A 72 -1.22 3.47 3.63
CA ALA A 72 -2.18 4.37 4.25
C ALA A 72 -1.80 5.84 4.05
N LEU A 73 -0.52 6.18 4.26
CA LEU A 73 0.00 7.53 4.05
C LEU A 73 -0.15 7.97 2.59
N VAL A 74 0.28 7.13 1.63
CA VAL A 74 0.18 7.42 0.20
C VAL A 74 -1.27 7.68 -0.19
N VAL A 75 -2.18 6.79 0.20
CA VAL A 75 -3.60 6.94 -0.12
C VAL A 75 -4.17 8.20 0.51
N ALA A 76 -3.91 8.46 1.79
CA ALA A 76 -4.37 9.65 2.50
C ALA A 76 -3.90 10.94 1.80
N VAL A 77 -2.61 11.04 1.44
CA VAL A 77 -2.06 12.21 0.73
C VAL A 77 -2.72 12.36 -0.65
N THR A 78 -2.86 11.28 -1.44
CA THR A 78 -3.56 11.37 -2.73
C THR A 78 -5.03 11.78 -2.58
N LEU A 79 -5.70 11.31 -1.53
CA LEU A 79 -7.10 11.63 -1.27
C LEU A 79 -7.25 13.11 -0.89
N VAL A 80 -6.42 13.62 0.02
CA VAL A 80 -6.40 15.04 0.40
C VAL A 80 -6.14 15.93 -0.81
N VAL A 81 -5.11 15.63 -1.61
CA VAL A 81 -4.78 16.41 -2.83
C VAL A 81 -5.93 16.39 -3.83
N ARG A 82 -6.66 15.27 -3.94
CA ARG A 82 -7.81 15.15 -4.84
C ARG A 82 -9.04 15.87 -4.30
N VAL A 83 -9.36 15.76 -3.02
CA VAL A 83 -10.46 16.50 -2.37
C VAL A 83 -10.28 18.00 -2.52
N VAL A 84 -9.07 18.52 -2.30
CA VAL A 84 -8.77 19.94 -2.54
C VAL A 84 -8.99 20.34 -4.00
N ARG A 85 -8.80 19.42 -4.96
CA ARG A 85 -9.05 19.67 -6.40
C ARG A 85 -10.51 19.44 -6.83
N ILE A 86 -11.36 18.80 -6.03
CA ILE A 86 -12.78 18.50 -6.35
C ILE A 86 -13.62 19.77 -6.50
N GLY A 87 -13.18 20.92 -5.97
CA GLY A 87 -13.83 22.22 -6.17
C GLY A 87 -14.00 22.66 -7.63
N ARG A 88 -13.53 21.88 -8.62
CA ARG A 88 -13.70 22.12 -10.07
C ARG A 88 -14.60 21.12 -10.82
N GLY A 89 -15.36 20.25 -10.13
CA GLY A 89 -16.54 19.58 -10.72
C GLY A 89 -16.31 18.47 -11.76
N SER A 90 -15.19 17.74 -11.71
CA SER A 90 -14.94 16.64 -12.66
C SER A 90 -15.48 15.28 -12.14
N PRO A 91 -16.33 14.55 -12.89
CA PRO A 91 -16.90 13.27 -12.47
C PRO A 91 -15.86 12.13 -12.37
N ARG A 92 -14.72 12.25 -13.06
CA ARG A 92 -13.60 11.29 -12.94
C ARG A 92 -12.94 11.34 -11.56
N THR A 93 -13.03 12.48 -10.88
CA THR A 93 -12.44 12.64 -9.54
C THR A 93 -13.18 11.82 -8.50
N THR A 94 -14.49 11.65 -8.65
CA THR A 94 -15.33 10.85 -7.76
C THR A 94 -14.97 9.36 -7.84
N TRP A 95 -14.74 8.85 -9.05
CA TRP A 95 -14.38 7.44 -9.26
C TRP A 95 -13.02 7.09 -8.66
N ASP A 96 -12.05 7.99 -8.81
CA ASP A 96 -10.74 7.82 -8.20
C ASP A 96 -10.76 7.94 -6.67
N VAL A 97 -11.65 8.77 -6.10
CA VAL A 97 -11.85 8.85 -4.64
C VAL A 97 -12.49 7.57 -4.12
N LEU A 98 -13.48 7.03 -4.82
CA LEU A 98 -14.09 5.73 -4.48
C LEU A 98 -13.05 4.61 -4.53
N LEU A 99 -12.23 4.55 -5.58
CA LEU A 99 -11.14 3.58 -5.68
C LEU A 99 -10.11 3.75 -4.55
N GLY A 100 -9.74 4.99 -4.23
CA GLY A 100 -8.81 5.28 -3.13
C GLY A 100 -9.38 4.89 -1.77
N ALA A 101 -10.65 5.21 -1.51
CA ALA A 101 -11.34 4.83 -0.28
C ALA A 101 -11.50 3.31 -0.16
N LEU A 102 -11.83 2.62 -1.26
CA LEU A 102 -11.92 1.17 -1.30
C LEU A 102 -10.58 0.51 -1.00
N LEU A 103 -9.48 1.00 -1.60
CA LEU A 103 -8.12 0.50 -1.33
C LEU A 103 -7.71 0.73 0.13
N LEU A 104 -8.05 1.89 0.69
CA LEU A 104 -7.83 2.19 2.12
C LEU A 104 -8.60 1.20 3.00
N LEU A 105 -9.87 0.94 2.66
CA LEU A 105 -10.75 0.06 3.43
C LEU A 105 -10.25 -1.39 3.37
N VAL A 106 -9.80 -1.87 2.21
CA VAL A 106 -9.16 -3.18 2.07
C VAL A 106 -7.87 -3.26 2.89
N GLY A 107 -7.02 -2.22 2.85
CA GLY A 107 -5.79 -2.17 3.66
C GLY A 107 -6.07 -2.19 5.16
N VAL A 108 -7.08 -1.44 5.62
CA VAL A 108 -7.52 -1.42 7.03
C VAL A 108 -8.11 -2.78 7.43
N LEU A 109 -8.95 -3.40 6.61
CA LEU A 109 -9.51 -4.73 6.89
C LEU A 109 -8.42 -5.80 6.96
N TRP A 110 -7.44 -5.74 6.07
CA TRP A 110 -6.28 -6.65 6.12
C TRP A 110 -5.49 -6.46 7.40
N LEU A 111 -5.19 -5.20 7.78
CA LEU A 111 -4.47 -4.89 9.01
C LEU A 111 -5.23 -5.36 10.26
N ILE A 112 -6.55 -5.13 10.30
CA ILE A 112 -7.42 -5.65 11.36
C ILE A 112 -7.38 -7.18 11.39
N GLY A 113 -7.45 -7.85 10.23
CA GLY A 113 -7.36 -9.31 10.14
C GLY A 113 -6.02 -9.85 10.66
N THR A 114 -4.91 -9.19 10.34
CA THR A 114 -3.59 -9.58 10.84
C THR A 114 -3.44 -9.35 12.35
N VAL A 115 -3.98 -8.26 12.87
CA VAL A 115 -3.93 -7.95 14.32
C VAL A 115 -4.89 -8.87 15.08
N ALA A 116 -6.11 -9.08 14.58
CA ALA A 116 -7.11 -9.95 15.22
C ALA A 116 -6.74 -11.44 15.17
N GLY A 117 -6.04 -11.89 14.12
CA GLY A 117 -5.54 -13.27 14.01
C GLY A 117 -4.26 -13.53 14.81
N SER A 118 -3.68 -12.51 15.46
CA SER A 118 -2.46 -12.63 16.26
C SER A 118 -2.70 -12.84 17.77
N PHE A 119 -3.97 -12.99 18.19
CA PHE A 119 -4.37 -13.27 19.58
C PHE A 119 -4.93 -14.67 19.75
#